data_AF-A0A7S0BSR4-F1
#
_entry.id   AF-A0A7S0BSR4-F1
#
_cell.length_a   1.000
_cell.length_b   1.000
_cell.length_c   1.000
_cell.angle_alpha   90.00
_cell.angle_beta   90.00
_cell.angle_gamma   90.00
#
_symmetry.space_group_name_H-M   'P 1'
#
loop_
_entity.id
_entity.type
_entity.pdbx_description
1 polymer ?
#
loop_
_entity_poly.entity_id
_entity_poly.type
_entity_poly.pdbx_seq_one_letter_code
_entity_poly.pdbx_strand_id
1 'polypeptide(L)'
;STLLSNLFAKRTSYEHKMEPTKRGIRDSMETLEIEGVPFKVRLIDTPGYGDYPNLNKHFNSITRYLDNEMVEMYKREKSPNVLSAFSWVVEGIDVLLYFISPHRLKQVDIDLLKKLSGRVTIIPILAKADTMTPKECQDFKRTVMDAIDRESIKIFHEPFAVISSENSRDNSTSRSSGRTYPWGTAESENEEFSDLPALRRCLVYDGLTGLHSEKVKIYEEYRNKQLTGLRPLRRILRLGVRTAIQVGLVALIFPYLKEAYVEWRDNEEEERNTKQNDRYRRTRWNS
;
A
#
# COMPACT_ATOMS: atom_id res chain seq x y z
N SER A 1 22.62 0.10 -3.70
CA SER A 1 23.25 0.81 -4.84
C SER A 1 23.87 -0.14 -5.87
N THR A 2 24.85 -0.97 -5.53
CA THR A 2 25.61 -1.81 -6.49
C THR A 2 24.77 -2.82 -7.28
N LEU A 3 23.68 -3.35 -6.70
CA LEU A 3 22.79 -4.26 -7.44
C LEU A 3 22.07 -3.53 -8.59
N LEU A 4 21.68 -2.27 -8.37
CA LEU A 4 20.87 -1.50 -9.31
C LEU A 4 21.69 -1.07 -10.52
N SER A 5 22.96 -0.70 -10.31
CA SER A 5 23.89 -0.44 -11.41
C SER A 5 24.11 -1.68 -12.29
N ASN A 6 24.17 -2.87 -11.68
CA ASN A 6 24.31 -4.13 -12.44
C ASN A 6 23.01 -4.54 -13.14
N LEU A 7 21.86 -4.36 -12.47
CA LEU A 7 20.55 -4.73 -13.00
C LEU A 7 20.24 -3.99 -14.30
N PHE A 8 20.59 -2.71 -14.38
CA PHE A 8 20.23 -1.84 -15.50
C PHE A 8 21.39 -1.56 -16.47
N ALA A 9 22.56 -2.17 -16.27
CA ALA A 9 23.72 -2.09 -17.15
C ALA A 9 24.14 -0.66 -17.57
N LYS A 10 23.66 0.37 -16.87
CA LYS A 10 23.88 1.79 -17.14
C LYS A 10 24.58 2.37 -15.93
N ARG A 11 25.54 3.28 -16.19
CA ARG A 11 26.06 4.18 -15.17
C ARG A 11 24.89 5.07 -14.76
N THR A 12 24.11 4.63 -13.78
CA THR A 12 23.18 5.51 -13.08
C THR A 12 24.00 6.70 -12.59
N SER A 13 23.47 7.91 -12.67
CA SER A 13 24.14 9.14 -12.21
C SER A 13 24.46 9.15 -10.70
N TYR A 14 24.25 8.02 -10.01
CA TYR A 14 24.84 7.55 -8.74
C TYR A 14 26.38 7.58 -8.68
N GLU A 15 27.05 8.34 -9.55
CA GLU A 15 28.44 8.74 -9.37
C GLU A 15 28.58 9.95 -8.43
N HIS A 16 27.54 10.27 -7.65
CA HIS A 16 27.69 11.13 -6.50
C HIS A 16 28.25 10.30 -5.35
N LYS A 17 29.57 10.47 -5.11
CA LYS A 17 30.34 10.15 -3.89
C LYS A 17 29.65 9.17 -2.95
N MET A 18 30.32 8.04 -2.70
CA MET A 18 30.14 7.25 -1.48
C MET A 18 30.40 8.08 -0.22
N GLU A 19 29.57 9.08 0.04
CA GLU A 19 29.30 9.52 1.38
C GLU A 19 28.45 8.40 2.00
N PRO A 20 28.84 7.87 3.17
CA PRO A 20 28.06 6.86 3.87
C PRO A 20 26.61 7.37 3.93
N THR A 21 25.66 6.52 3.54
CA THR A 21 24.25 6.89 3.42
C THR A 21 23.82 7.67 4.65
N LYS A 22 23.71 9.00 4.49
CA LYS A 22 23.22 9.90 5.53
C LYS A 22 21.88 9.34 6.00
N ARG A 23 21.61 9.47 7.31
CA ARG A 23 20.62 8.77 8.14
C ARG A 23 19.14 8.86 7.68
N GLY A 24 18.80 8.67 6.42
CA GLY A 24 17.47 8.83 5.85
C GLY A 24 17.27 8.09 4.52
N ILE A 25 16.00 7.88 4.17
CA ILE A 25 15.56 7.26 2.92
C ILE A 25 15.78 8.25 1.77
N ARG A 26 16.40 7.79 0.67
CA ARG A 26 16.61 8.61 -0.54
C ARG A 26 15.62 8.18 -1.61
N ASP A 27 15.00 9.16 -2.27
CA ASP A 27 14.06 8.96 -3.36
C ASP A 27 14.62 9.61 -4.62
N SER A 28 14.71 8.84 -5.69
CA SER A 28 15.33 9.24 -6.95
C SER A 28 14.52 8.73 -8.12
N MET A 29 14.42 9.51 -9.19
CA MET A 29 13.69 9.12 -10.38
C MET A 29 14.66 9.00 -11.55
N GLU A 30 14.67 7.84 -12.20
CA GLU A 30 15.59 7.51 -13.27
C GLU A 30 14.83 7.07 -14.52
N THR A 31 15.35 7.40 -15.69
CA THR A 31 14.84 6.91 -16.96
C THR A 31 15.81 5.86 -17.51
N LEU A 32 15.32 4.63 -17.55
CA LEU A 32 15.98 3.48 -18.11
C LEU A 32 15.54 3.30 -19.56
N GLU A 33 16.32 2.57 -20.33
CA GLU A 33 15.96 2.19 -21.69
C GLU A 33 16.00 0.67 -21.74
N ILE A 34 14.85 0.05 -21.93
CA ILE A 34 14.69 -1.40 -22.01
C ILE A 34 14.27 -1.69 -23.44
N GLU A 35 15.13 -2.37 -24.19
CA GLU A 35 14.87 -2.75 -25.59
C GLU A 35 14.45 -1.57 -26.50
N GLY A 36 15.01 -0.38 -26.26
CA GLY A 36 14.71 0.84 -27.02
C GLY A 36 13.45 1.59 -26.55
N VAL A 37 12.77 1.10 -25.50
CA VAL A 37 11.65 1.80 -24.87
C VAL A 37 12.14 2.55 -23.63
N PRO A 38 11.94 3.88 -23.54
CA PRO A 38 12.26 4.63 -22.34
C PRO A 38 11.26 4.29 -21.23
N PHE A 39 11.77 3.76 -20.13
CA PHE A 39 11.02 3.33 -18.96
C PHE A 39 11.43 4.14 -17.73
N LYS A 40 10.48 4.78 -17.07
CA LYS A 40 10.75 5.65 -15.91
C LYS A 40 10.57 4.87 -14.61
N VAL A 41 11.61 4.80 -13.79
CA VAL A 41 11.63 4.09 -12.51
C VAL A 41 11.84 5.07 -11.37
N ARG A 42 11.05 4.93 -10.30
CA ARG A 42 11.29 5.58 -9.01
C ARG A 42 12.07 4.61 -8.13
N LEU A 43 13.30 4.97 -7.81
CA LEU A 43 14.19 4.20 -6.97
C LEU A 43 14.27 4.81 -5.58
N ILE A 44 13.96 3.99 -4.58
CA ILE A 44 13.98 4.37 -3.17
C ILE A 44 15.07 3.57 -2.47
N ASP A 45 16.14 4.25 -2.05
CA ASP A 45 17.25 3.63 -1.32
C ASP A 45 17.09 3.84 0.18
N THR A 46 17.32 2.77 0.95
CA THR A 46 17.22 2.80 2.41
C THR A 46 18.61 2.63 3.02
N PRO A 47 18.94 3.39 4.09
CA PRO A 47 20.21 3.20 4.77
C PRO A 47 20.25 1.82 5.43
N GLY A 48 21.41 1.17 5.42
CA GLY A 48 21.59 -0.14 6.05
C GLY A 48 21.26 -0.10 7.54
N TYR A 49 20.48 -1.06 8.03
CA TYR A 49 20.07 -1.10 9.44
C TYR A 49 21.20 -1.50 10.40
N GLY A 50 22.32 -2.03 9.89
CA GLY A 50 23.47 -2.49 10.70
C GLY A 50 24.20 -1.38 11.47
N ASP A 51 24.07 -0.13 11.03
CA ASP A 51 24.76 1.02 11.62
C ASP A 51 23.90 1.78 12.64
N TYR A 52 22.64 1.35 12.84
CA TYR A 52 21.71 2.02 13.74
C TYR A 52 21.78 1.46 15.16
N PRO A 53 22.00 2.30 16.19
CA PRO A 53 21.99 1.83 17.57
C PRO A 53 20.58 1.37 18.01
N ASN A 54 19.53 1.92 17.40
CA ASN A 54 18.14 1.58 17.68
C ASN A 54 17.43 1.07 16.42
N LEU A 55 17.47 -0.25 16.21
CA LEU A 55 16.84 -0.93 15.07
C LEU A 55 15.33 -0.65 14.97
N ASN A 56 14.61 -0.66 16.10
CA ASN A 56 13.17 -0.40 16.13
C ASN A 56 12.79 0.98 15.57
N LYS A 57 13.59 2.01 15.85
CA LYS A 57 13.34 3.37 15.32
C LYS A 57 13.51 3.41 13.81
N HIS A 58 14.50 2.69 13.30
CA HIS A 58 14.75 2.57 11.87
C HIS A 58 13.61 1.80 11.17
N PHE A 59 13.16 0.68 11.73
CA PHE A 59 12.02 -0.08 11.19
C PHE A 59 10.74 0.74 11.15
N ASN A 60 10.46 1.50 12.21
CA ASN A 60 9.32 2.40 12.24
C ASN A 60 9.41 3.52 11.20
N SER A 61 10.63 3.96 10.84
CA SER A 61 10.83 4.93 9.76
C SER A 61 10.44 4.35 8.41
N ILE A 62 10.83 3.10 8.14
CA ILE A 62 10.48 2.40 6.89
C ILE A 62 8.97 2.16 6.82
N THR A 63 8.37 1.61 7.88
CA THR A 63 6.92 1.35 7.88
C THR A 63 6.12 2.63 7.75
N ARG A 64 6.53 3.72 8.43
CA ARG A 64 5.88 5.03 8.30
C ARG A 64 6.00 5.58 6.88
N TYR A 65 7.14 5.39 6.22
CA TYR A 65 7.31 5.82 4.83
C TYR A 65 6.33 5.08 3.91
N LEU A 66 6.22 3.74 4.04
CA LEU A 66 5.25 2.96 3.27
C LEU A 66 3.80 3.35 3.58
N ASP A 67 3.46 3.52 4.86
CA ASP A 67 2.12 3.94 5.28
C ASP A 67 1.76 5.32 4.69
N ASN A 68 2.72 6.26 4.67
CA ASN A 68 2.53 7.57 4.05
C ASN A 68 2.28 7.48 2.54
N GLU A 69 3.01 6.62 1.82
CA GLU A 69 2.76 6.41 0.38
C GLU A 69 1.33 5.90 0.14
N MET A 70 0.83 4.96 0.95
CA MET A 70 -0.57 4.49 0.84
C MET A 70 -1.59 5.61 1.14
N VAL A 71 -1.30 6.47 2.12
CA VAL A 71 -2.12 7.64 2.45
C VAL A 71 -2.17 8.63 1.28
N GLU A 72 -1.02 8.93 0.67
CA GLU A 72 -0.94 9.83 -0.48
C GLU A 72 -1.67 9.27 -1.70
N MET A 73 -1.52 7.96 -1.98
CA MET A 73 -2.31 7.25 -3.01
C MET A 73 -3.82 7.44 -2.79
N TYR A 74 -4.28 7.26 -1.55
CA TYR A 74 -5.69 7.42 -1.19
C TYR A 74 -6.21 8.85 -1.29
N LYS A 75 -5.40 9.85 -0.93
CA LYS A 75 -5.74 11.28 -1.12
C LYS A 75 -5.86 11.63 -2.60
N ARG A 76 -4.94 11.12 -3.42
CA ARG A 76 -4.93 11.33 -4.88
C ARG A 76 -6.20 10.75 -5.51
N GLU A 77 -6.59 9.53 -5.16
CA GLU A 77 -7.83 8.90 -5.64
C GLU A 77 -9.08 9.73 -5.32
N LYS A 78 -9.13 10.37 -4.15
CA LYS A 78 -10.28 11.19 -3.73
C LYS A 78 -10.32 12.59 -4.33
N SER A 79 -9.24 13.05 -4.95
CA SER A 79 -9.15 14.43 -5.41
C SER A 79 -10.04 14.63 -6.65
N PRO A 80 -10.92 15.64 -6.66
CA PRO A 80 -11.92 15.84 -7.72
C PRO A 80 -11.33 16.16 -9.09
N ASN A 81 -10.04 16.52 -9.15
CA ASN A 81 -9.31 16.85 -10.37
C ASN A 81 -8.72 15.62 -11.09
N VAL A 82 -8.85 14.41 -10.54
CA VAL A 82 -8.41 13.21 -11.24
C VAL A 82 -9.52 12.79 -12.20
N LEU A 83 -9.33 13.06 -13.50
CA LEU A 83 -10.13 12.42 -14.54
C LEU A 83 -10.08 10.92 -14.30
N SER A 84 -11.23 10.30 -14.00
CA SER A 84 -11.34 8.88 -13.62
C SER A 84 -10.73 7.91 -14.65
N ALA A 85 -10.47 8.42 -15.87
CA ALA A 85 -9.90 7.72 -16.99
C ALA A 85 -8.39 7.39 -16.87
N PHE A 86 -7.67 7.77 -15.82
CA PHE A 86 -6.28 7.32 -15.59
C PHE A 86 -6.06 6.69 -14.20
N SER A 87 -7.12 6.14 -13.60
CA SER A 87 -7.08 5.51 -12.28
C SER A 87 -6.08 4.34 -12.15
N TRP A 88 -5.59 3.76 -13.25
CA TRP A 88 -4.59 2.68 -13.24
C TRP A 88 -3.16 3.18 -13.02
N VAL A 89 -2.88 4.47 -13.21
CA VAL A 89 -1.56 5.06 -12.91
C VAL A 89 -1.52 5.45 -11.43
N VAL A 90 -1.75 4.48 -10.55
CA VAL A 90 -1.55 4.72 -9.12
C VAL A 90 -0.04 4.69 -8.86
N GLU A 91 0.55 5.88 -8.88
CA GLU A 91 1.92 6.11 -8.42
C GLU A 91 2.05 5.59 -6.99
N GLY A 92 2.94 4.62 -6.80
CA GLY A 92 3.17 3.94 -5.54
C GLY A 92 4.36 3.01 -5.68
N ILE A 93 4.66 2.25 -4.63
CA ILE A 93 5.79 1.31 -4.62
C ILE A 93 5.29 -0.05 -5.14
N ASP A 94 5.83 -0.51 -6.25
CA ASP A 94 5.44 -1.78 -6.86
C ASP A 94 6.08 -2.98 -6.16
N VAL A 95 7.35 -2.85 -5.75
CA VAL A 95 8.11 -3.96 -5.17
C VAL A 95 9.16 -3.46 -4.17
N LEU A 96 9.35 -4.24 -3.11
CA LEU A 96 10.46 -4.11 -2.16
C LEU A 96 11.43 -5.27 -2.36
N LEU A 97 12.67 -4.94 -2.71
CA LEU A 97 13.78 -5.90 -2.74
C LEU A 97 14.40 -6.00 -1.36
N TYR A 98 14.19 -7.11 -0.67
CA TYR A 98 14.70 -7.31 0.69
C TYR A 98 16.00 -8.12 0.70
N PHE A 99 17.10 -7.48 1.08
CA PHE A 99 18.42 -8.13 1.11
C PHE A 99 18.64 -8.89 2.42
N ILE A 100 18.68 -10.21 2.32
CA ILE A 100 19.02 -11.12 3.42
C ILE A 100 20.54 -11.33 3.42
N SER A 101 21.13 -11.29 4.62
CA SER A 101 22.56 -11.57 4.80
C SER A 101 22.88 -13.03 4.44
N PRO A 102 24.04 -13.33 3.82
CA PRO A 102 24.41 -14.70 3.50
C PRO A 102 24.61 -15.55 4.76
N HIS A 103 24.49 -16.88 4.61
CA HIS A 103 24.69 -17.92 5.62
C HIS A 103 23.73 -17.95 6.82
N ARG A 104 23.24 -16.80 7.30
CA ARG A 104 22.41 -16.75 8.51
C ARG A 104 21.23 -15.80 8.34
N LEU A 105 20.04 -16.36 8.52
CA LEU A 105 18.81 -15.60 8.66
C LEU A 105 18.70 -15.05 10.08
N LYS A 106 18.55 -13.73 10.23
CA LYS A 106 18.41 -13.11 11.55
C LYS A 106 16.93 -13.06 11.90
N GLN A 107 16.59 -13.25 13.18
CA GLN A 107 15.21 -13.09 13.66
C GLN A 107 14.66 -11.69 13.37
N VAL A 108 15.54 -10.69 13.45
CA VAL A 108 15.25 -9.31 13.12
C VAL A 108 14.75 -9.14 11.67
N ASP A 109 15.29 -9.94 10.73
CA ASP A 109 14.83 -9.92 9.33
C ASP A 109 13.39 -10.44 9.23
N ILE A 110 13.08 -11.53 9.93
CA ILE A 110 11.73 -12.11 9.97
C ILE A 110 10.71 -11.14 10.59
N ASP A 111 11.06 -10.51 11.71
CA ASP A 111 10.19 -9.55 12.39
C ASP A 111 9.92 -8.33 11.51
N LEU A 112 10.91 -7.89 10.73
CA LEU A 112 10.76 -6.79 9.78
C LEU A 112 9.91 -7.22 8.58
N LEU A 113 10.21 -8.36 7.96
CA LEU A 113 9.42 -8.92 6.85
C LEU A 113 7.94 -9.07 7.23
N LYS A 114 7.66 -9.54 8.44
CA LYS A 114 6.30 -9.65 9.00
C LYS A 114 5.60 -8.30 9.11
N LYS A 115 6.31 -7.24 9.52
CA LYS A 115 5.76 -5.87 9.60
C LYS A 115 5.52 -5.25 8.22
N LEU A 116 6.36 -5.57 7.25
CA LEU A 116 6.27 -5.06 5.88
C LEU A 116 5.24 -5.82 5.05
N SER A 117 4.95 -7.07 5.42
CA SER A 117 3.89 -7.87 4.81
C SER A 117 2.54 -7.14 4.89
N GLY A 118 1.86 -7.04 3.76
CA GLY A 118 0.58 -6.31 3.63
C GLY A 118 0.71 -4.80 3.44
N ARG A 119 1.92 -4.25 3.33
CA ARG A 119 2.17 -2.85 2.91
C ARG A 119 2.77 -2.74 1.52
N VAL A 120 3.61 -3.70 1.16
CA VAL A 120 4.33 -3.74 -0.13
C VAL A 120 4.55 -5.19 -0.55
N THR A 121 4.65 -5.41 -1.85
CA THR A 121 5.04 -6.69 -2.44
C THR A 121 6.53 -6.94 -2.20
N ILE A 122 6.89 -8.08 -1.61
CA ILE A 122 8.26 -8.37 -1.19
C ILE A 122 8.89 -9.43 -2.11
N ILE A 123 10.12 -9.15 -2.57
CA ILE A 123 11.01 -10.14 -3.19
C ILE A 123 12.26 -10.25 -2.31
N PRO A 124 12.48 -11.40 -1.64
CA PRO A 124 13.70 -11.64 -0.90
C PRO A 124 14.89 -11.88 -1.84
N ILE A 125 16.04 -11.33 -1.51
CA ILE A 125 17.31 -11.48 -2.23
C ILE A 125 18.36 -11.97 -1.25
N LEU A 126 18.98 -13.10 -1.55
CA LEU A 126 20.15 -13.58 -0.82
C LEU A 126 21.37 -12.83 -1.37
N ALA A 127 21.89 -11.90 -0.57
CA ALA A 127 23.01 -11.07 -0.97
C ALA A 127 24.33 -11.85 -0.91
N LYS A 128 25.31 -11.45 -1.75
CA LYS A 128 26.67 -12.01 -1.76
C LYS A 128 26.67 -13.54 -1.88
N ALA A 129 25.92 -14.04 -2.85
CA ALA A 129 25.78 -15.48 -3.09
C ALA A 129 27.13 -16.19 -3.37
N ASP A 130 28.14 -15.43 -3.83
CA ASP A 130 29.53 -15.85 -4.04
C ASP A 130 30.26 -16.31 -2.77
N THR A 131 29.67 -16.09 -1.60
CA THR A 131 30.20 -16.57 -0.30
C THR A 131 29.78 -18.01 0.01
N MET A 132 28.82 -18.57 -0.71
CA MET A 132 28.26 -19.91 -0.49
C MET A 132 28.52 -20.81 -1.68
N THR A 133 28.73 -22.10 -1.43
CA THR A 133 28.68 -23.11 -2.49
C THR A 133 27.25 -23.26 -3.03
N PRO A 134 27.04 -23.78 -4.25
CA PRO A 134 25.69 -23.99 -4.79
C PRO A 134 24.79 -24.84 -3.88
N LYS A 135 25.38 -25.86 -3.22
CA LYS A 135 24.68 -26.70 -2.25
C LYS A 135 24.26 -25.93 -1.00
N GLU A 136 25.18 -25.17 -0.40
CA GLU A 136 24.88 -24.33 0.77
C GLU A 136 23.84 -23.26 0.44
N CYS A 137 23.89 -22.69 -0.78
CA CYS A 137 22.91 -21.73 -1.26
C CYS A 137 21.51 -22.36 -1.33
N GLN A 138 21.39 -23.58 -1.86
CA GLN A 138 20.11 -24.29 -1.93
C GLN A 138 19.56 -24.63 -0.55
N ASP A 139 20.42 -25.07 0.37
CA ASP A 139 20.02 -25.37 1.75
C ASP A 139 19.61 -24.08 2.50
N PHE A 140 20.30 -22.96 2.25
CA PHE A 140 19.95 -21.66 2.80
C PHE A 140 18.63 -21.13 2.22
N LYS A 141 18.39 -21.26 0.91
CA LYS A 141 17.10 -20.95 0.27
C LYS A 141 15.95 -21.69 0.95
N ARG A 142 16.10 -23.01 1.18
CA ARG A 142 15.11 -23.82 1.91
C ARG A 142 14.88 -23.30 3.33
N THR A 143 15.94 -23.03 4.06
CA THR A 143 15.86 -22.51 5.44
C THR A 143 15.11 -21.17 5.50
N VAL A 144 15.36 -20.28 4.53
CA VAL A 144 14.66 -18.99 4.43
C VAL A 144 13.19 -19.17 4.09
N MET A 145 12.87 -20.03 3.12
CA MET A 145 11.49 -20.35 2.75
C MET A 145 10.71 -20.94 3.92
N ASP A 146 11.28 -21.94 4.62
CA ASP A 146 10.65 -22.57 5.79
C ASP A 146 10.33 -21.55 6.90
N ALA A 147 11.20 -20.55 7.10
CA ALA A 147 10.99 -19.50 8.08
C ALA A 147 9.89 -18.50 7.66
N ILE A 148 9.84 -18.14 6.37
CA ILE A 148 8.81 -17.27 5.79
C ILE A 148 7.43 -17.94 5.88
N ASP A 149 7.35 -19.22 5.52
CA ASP A 149 6.12 -20.01 5.53
C ASP A 149 5.57 -20.19 6.95
N ARG A 150 6.46 -20.47 7.91
CA ARG A 150 6.10 -20.60 9.33
C ARG A 150 5.41 -19.35 9.89
N GLU A 151 5.87 -18.18 9.48
CA GLU A 151 5.30 -16.90 9.89
C GLU A 151 4.19 -16.40 8.96
N SER A 152 3.81 -17.20 7.93
CA SER A 152 2.79 -16.88 6.93
C SER A 152 3.03 -15.53 6.23
N ILE A 153 4.29 -15.23 5.93
CA ILE A 153 4.68 -13.99 5.27
C ILE A 153 4.44 -14.12 3.77
N LYS A 154 3.56 -13.27 3.22
CA LYS A 154 3.31 -13.24 1.77
C LYS A 154 4.51 -12.65 1.03
N ILE A 155 5.12 -13.45 0.14
CA ILE A 155 6.16 -13.04 -0.79
C ILE A 155 5.69 -13.24 -2.23
N PHE A 156 6.27 -12.48 -3.17
CA PHE A 156 5.91 -12.56 -4.59
C PHE A 156 6.62 -13.69 -5.32
N HIS A 157 7.87 -13.95 -4.94
CA HIS A 157 8.72 -14.96 -5.57
C HIS A 157 9.68 -15.55 -4.54
N GLU A 158 10.12 -16.78 -4.79
CA GLU A 158 11.21 -17.43 -4.06
C GLU A 158 12.50 -16.58 -4.06
N PRO A 159 13.36 -16.71 -3.04
CA PRO A 159 14.54 -15.88 -2.89
C PRO A 159 15.56 -16.07 -4.03
N PHE A 160 15.93 -14.95 -4.67
CA PHE A 160 16.99 -14.92 -5.67
C PHE A 160 18.36 -14.80 -5.00
N ALA A 161 19.31 -15.65 -5.39
CA ALA A 161 20.70 -15.57 -4.92
C ALA A 161 21.53 -14.74 -5.89
N VAL A 162 21.95 -13.55 -5.47
CA VAL A 162 22.55 -12.57 -6.38
C VAL A 162 23.98 -12.21 -5.99
N ILE A 163 24.83 -12.15 -7.00
CA ILE A 163 26.18 -11.58 -6.93
C ILE A 163 26.13 -10.18 -7.53
N SER A 164 26.63 -9.18 -6.81
CA SER A 164 26.72 -7.81 -7.31
C SER A 164 28.16 -7.33 -7.20
N SER A 165 28.71 -6.85 -8.31
CA SER A 165 30.02 -6.20 -8.39
C SER A 165 29.89 -4.69 -8.51
N GLU A 166 30.87 -3.95 -7.97
CA GLU A 166 30.99 -2.51 -8.13
C GLU A 166 31.98 -2.13 -9.25
N ASN A 167 32.78 -3.08 -9.73
CA ASN A 167 33.87 -2.79 -10.64
C ASN A 167 33.34 -2.44 -12.03
N SER A 168 33.63 -1.21 -12.44
CA SER A 168 33.31 -0.63 -13.73
C SER A 168 33.88 -1.45 -14.87
N ARG A 169 33.05 -1.62 -15.91
CA ARG A 169 33.48 -2.03 -17.25
C ARG A 169 34.58 -1.08 -17.74
N ASP A 170 35.84 -1.50 -17.66
CA ASP A 170 36.88 -0.89 -18.47
C ASP A 170 36.74 -1.39 -19.91
N ASN A 171 36.71 -0.43 -20.83
CA ASN A 171 36.09 -0.49 -22.15
C ASN A 171 36.85 -1.32 -23.22
N SER A 172 37.60 -2.37 -22.86
CA SER A 172 38.53 -3.00 -23.82
C SER A 172 38.33 -4.48 -24.11
N THR A 173 37.42 -5.20 -23.46
CA THR A 173 37.00 -6.53 -23.94
C THR A 173 35.73 -6.99 -23.23
N SER A 174 34.79 -7.53 -23.98
CA SER A 174 33.50 -8.08 -23.53
C SER A 174 33.67 -9.09 -22.39
N ARG A 175 33.72 -8.65 -21.12
CA ARG A 175 33.87 -9.56 -19.97
C ARG A 175 33.02 -9.08 -18.77
N SER A 176 31.94 -9.83 -18.58
CA SER A 176 31.17 -10.12 -17.36
C SER A 176 31.30 -9.14 -16.18
N SER A 177 30.17 -8.50 -15.81
CA SER A 177 30.03 -7.88 -14.48
C SER A 177 30.24 -8.98 -13.44
N GLY A 178 31.25 -8.84 -12.57
CA GLY A 178 31.65 -9.92 -11.67
C GLY A 178 32.69 -9.48 -10.64
N ARG A 179 32.87 -10.29 -9.59
CA ARG A 179 33.84 -10.04 -8.51
C ARG A 179 35.05 -10.94 -8.73
N THR A 180 36.24 -10.35 -8.83
CA THR A 180 37.48 -11.09 -9.02
C THR A 180 38.15 -11.40 -7.69
N TYR A 181 38.49 -12.67 -7.49
CA TYR A 181 39.26 -13.19 -6.37
C TYR A 181 40.58 -13.80 -6.87
N PRO A 182 41.58 -14.00 -5.98
CA PRO A 182 42.85 -14.64 -6.37
C PRO A 182 42.69 -16.03 -7.00
N TRP A 183 41.60 -16.73 -6.67
CA TRP A 183 41.28 -18.08 -7.15
C TRP A 183 40.29 -18.13 -8.32
N GLY A 184 39.79 -16.99 -8.81
CA GLY A 184 38.86 -16.94 -9.94
C GLY A 184 37.92 -15.75 -9.93
N THR A 185 37.12 -15.61 -10.98
CA THR A 185 36.14 -14.53 -11.13
C THR A 185 34.74 -15.08 -10.96
N ALA A 186 34.00 -14.53 -10.00
CA ALA A 186 32.58 -14.81 -9.81
C ALA A 186 31.76 -13.89 -10.72
N GLU A 187 31.31 -14.43 -11.84
CA GLU A 187 30.51 -13.69 -12.83
C GLU A 187 29.05 -13.57 -12.36
N SER A 188 28.53 -12.35 -12.34
CA SER A 188 27.15 -12.10 -11.91
C SER A 188 26.11 -12.48 -12.96
N GLU A 189 26.49 -12.55 -14.24
CA GLU A 189 25.61 -12.94 -15.34
C GLU A 189 25.53 -14.46 -15.55
N ASN A 190 26.40 -15.24 -14.89
CA ASN A 190 26.36 -16.69 -14.99
C ASN A 190 25.23 -17.27 -14.12
N GLU A 191 24.26 -17.92 -14.77
CA GLU A 191 23.08 -18.52 -14.14
C GLU A 191 23.43 -19.70 -13.19
N GLU A 192 24.61 -20.31 -13.32
CA GLU A 192 25.04 -21.40 -12.42
C GLU A 192 25.34 -20.90 -10.99
N PHE A 193 25.80 -19.66 -10.85
CA PHE A 193 26.27 -19.09 -9.58
C PHE A 193 25.45 -17.89 -9.12
N SER A 194 24.70 -17.24 -10.01
CA SER A 194 23.96 -16.01 -9.74
C SER A 194 22.63 -15.98 -10.48
N ASP A 195 21.56 -15.75 -9.73
CA ASP A 195 20.21 -15.57 -10.24
C ASP A 195 19.96 -14.12 -10.74
N LEU A 196 21.01 -13.31 -10.94
CA LEU A 196 20.86 -11.92 -11.42
C LEU A 196 20.10 -11.85 -12.76
N PRO A 197 20.39 -12.70 -13.77
CA PRO A 197 19.62 -12.69 -15.03
C PRO A 197 18.14 -13.01 -14.80
N ALA A 198 17.84 -13.95 -13.90
CA ALA A 198 16.47 -14.31 -13.54
C ALA A 198 15.75 -13.17 -12.81
N LEU A 199 16.42 -12.52 -11.86
CA LEU A 199 15.89 -11.34 -11.16
C LEU A 199 15.61 -10.19 -12.15
N ARG A 200 16.52 -9.95 -13.11
CA ARG A 200 16.33 -8.96 -14.17
C ARG A 200 15.11 -9.29 -15.01
N ARG A 201 14.94 -10.54 -15.44
CA ARG A 201 13.76 -10.98 -16.19
C ARG A 201 12.48 -10.78 -15.39
N CYS A 202 12.49 -11.15 -14.12
CA CYS A 202 11.35 -10.98 -13.21
C CYS A 202 10.98 -9.50 -13.03
N LEU A 203 11.95 -8.58 -12.89
CA LEU A 203 11.65 -7.17 -12.62
C LEU A 203 11.32 -6.35 -13.87
N VAL A 204 11.86 -6.73 -15.03
CA VAL A 204 11.82 -5.91 -16.24
C VAL A 204 10.87 -6.46 -17.30
N TYR A 205 10.86 -7.78 -17.53
CA TYR A 205 10.12 -8.37 -18.64
C TYR A 205 8.82 -9.01 -18.17
N ASP A 206 8.91 -9.98 -17.27
CA ASP A 206 7.79 -10.90 -17.00
C ASP A 206 6.93 -10.45 -15.81
N GLY A 207 7.56 -9.91 -14.76
CA GLY A 207 6.89 -9.69 -13.48
C GLY A 207 6.26 -8.31 -13.30
N LEU A 208 6.45 -7.34 -14.21
CA LEU A 208 5.88 -5.99 -14.04
C LEU A 208 4.35 -6.00 -13.88
N THR A 209 3.66 -6.78 -14.70
CA THR A 209 2.20 -6.91 -14.66
C THR A 209 1.74 -7.60 -13.38
N GLY A 210 2.44 -8.67 -12.96
CA GLY A 210 2.18 -9.39 -11.72
C GLY A 210 2.41 -8.54 -10.47
N LEU A 211 3.53 -7.81 -10.42
CA LEU A 211 3.88 -6.88 -9.34
C LEU A 211 2.85 -5.76 -9.22
N HIS A 212 2.44 -5.19 -10.37
CA HIS A 212 1.41 -4.17 -10.39
C HIS A 212 0.07 -4.71 -9.87
N SER A 213 -0.34 -5.91 -10.30
CA SER A 213 -1.56 -6.55 -9.82
C SER A 213 -1.53 -6.77 -8.30
N GLU A 214 -0.41 -7.23 -7.75
CA GLU A 214 -0.28 -7.46 -6.31
C GLU A 214 -0.28 -6.15 -5.51
N LYS A 215 0.38 -5.10 -6.03
CA LYS A 215 0.29 -3.75 -5.46
C LYS A 215 -1.16 -3.27 -5.39
N VAL A 216 -1.93 -3.45 -6.46
CA VAL A 216 -3.35 -3.06 -6.51
C VAL A 216 -4.14 -3.80 -5.43
N LYS A 217 -3.94 -5.11 -5.25
CA LYS A 217 -4.61 -5.87 -4.17
C LYS A 217 -4.27 -5.33 -2.78
N ILE A 218 -2.98 -5.09 -2.50
CA ILE A 218 -2.54 -4.53 -1.22
C ILE A 218 -3.19 -3.15 -0.97
N TYR A 219 -3.23 -2.30 -1.99
CA TYR A 219 -3.87 -1.00 -1.91
C TYR A 219 -5.39 -1.11 -1.70
N GLU A 220 -6.07 -2.04 -2.39
CA GLU A 220 -7.50 -2.29 -2.22
C GLU A 220 -7.84 -2.76 -0.80
N GLU A 221 -7.03 -3.65 -0.21
CA GLU A 221 -7.18 -4.05 1.18
C GLU A 221 -7.09 -2.84 2.13
N TYR A 222 -6.10 -1.97 1.92
CA TYR A 222 -5.93 -0.73 2.69
C TYR A 222 -7.13 0.21 2.48
N ARG A 223 -7.54 0.45 1.24
CA ARG A 223 -8.67 1.30 0.87
C ARG A 223 -9.97 0.82 1.51
N ASN A 224 -10.22 -0.49 1.50
CA ASN A 224 -11.37 -1.11 2.13
C ASN A 224 -11.36 -0.87 3.65
N LYS A 225 -10.21 -1.01 4.31
CA LYS A 225 -10.05 -0.67 5.73
C LYS A 225 -10.41 0.80 6.00
N GLN A 226 -9.90 1.74 5.20
CA GLN A 226 -10.21 3.17 5.35
C GLN A 226 -11.70 3.50 5.15
N LEU A 227 -12.36 2.86 4.17
CA LEU A 227 -13.79 3.06 3.92
C LEU A 227 -14.68 2.44 5.01
N THR A 228 -14.27 1.30 5.58
CA THR A 228 -15.01 0.65 6.68
C THR A 228 -14.99 1.48 7.96
N GLY A 229 -13.88 2.15 8.27
CA GLY A 229 -13.78 3.07 9.42
C GLY A 229 -14.76 4.25 9.39
N LEU A 230 -15.28 4.60 8.20
CA LEU A 230 -16.26 5.69 8.00
C LEU A 230 -17.73 5.21 8.03
N ARG A 231 -17.99 3.90 8.12
CA ARG A 231 -19.35 3.33 8.20
C ARG A 231 -20.16 3.78 9.43
N PRO A 232 -19.61 3.89 10.66
CA PRO A 232 -20.41 4.36 11.79
C PRO A 232 -20.83 5.82 11.60
N LEU A 233 -19.92 6.69 11.11
CA LEU A 233 -20.22 8.10 10.89
C LEU A 233 -21.27 8.32 9.80
N ARG A 234 -21.23 7.54 8.70
CA ARG A 234 -22.25 7.58 7.64
C ARG A 234 -23.61 7.05 8.08
N ARG A 235 -23.66 6.12 9.05
CA ARG A 235 -24.93 5.70 9.68
C ARG A 235 -25.46 6.81 10.58
N ILE A 236 -24.62 7.40 11.42
CA ILE A 236 -25.01 8.50 12.32
C ILE A 236 -25.48 9.72 11.51
N LEU A 237 -24.79 10.10 10.44
CA LEU A 237 -25.24 11.19 9.56
C LEU A 237 -26.56 10.87 8.88
N ARG A 238 -26.79 9.63 8.42
CA ARG A 238 -28.07 9.23 7.81
C ARG A 238 -29.21 9.18 8.83
N LEU A 239 -28.94 8.78 10.06
CA LEU A 239 -29.88 8.83 11.18
C LEU A 239 -30.21 10.29 11.53
N GLY A 240 -29.19 11.14 11.67
CA GLY A 240 -29.34 12.56 11.97
C GLY A 240 -30.09 13.34 10.89
N VAL A 241 -29.83 13.08 9.60
CA VAL A 241 -30.54 13.71 8.48
C VAL A 241 -32.00 13.24 8.41
N ARG A 242 -32.28 11.95 8.66
CA ARG A 242 -33.66 11.45 8.73
C ARG A 242 -34.43 12.06 9.89
N THR A 243 -33.84 12.12 11.09
CA THR A 243 -34.48 12.75 12.25
C THR A 243 -34.65 14.25 12.04
N ALA A 244 -33.68 14.94 11.43
CA ALA A 244 -33.77 16.38 11.17
C ALA A 244 -34.85 16.71 10.11
N ILE A 245 -34.95 15.93 9.03
CA ILE A 245 -36.04 16.08 8.05
C ILE A 245 -37.38 15.81 8.72
N GLN A 246 -37.49 14.77 9.54
CA GLN A 246 -38.74 14.39 10.19
C GLN A 246 -39.18 15.41 11.25
N VAL A 247 -38.25 15.94 12.05
CA VAL A 247 -38.52 17.04 13.00
C VAL A 247 -38.84 18.35 12.27
N GLY A 248 -38.14 18.66 11.18
CA GLY A 248 -38.40 19.85 10.35
C GLY A 248 -39.76 19.81 9.64
N LEU A 249 -40.17 18.65 9.11
CA LEU A 249 -41.48 18.44 8.48
C LEU A 249 -42.61 18.55 9.52
N VAL A 250 -42.42 17.96 10.71
CA VAL A 250 -43.38 18.08 11.81
C VAL A 250 -43.50 19.53 12.29
N ALA A 251 -42.39 20.27 12.42
CA ALA A 251 -42.42 21.68 12.82
C ALA A 251 -43.09 22.60 11.78
N LEU A 252 -42.95 22.30 10.48
CA LEU A 252 -43.59 23.07 9.41
C LEU A 252 -45.10 22.81 9.30
N ILE A 253 -45.57 21.61 9.64
CA ILE A 253 -46.99 21.24 9.58
C ILE A 253 -47.71 21.57 10.90
N PHE A 254 -46.99 21.69 12.02
CA PHE A 254 -47.57 21.96 13.34
C PHE A 254 -48.48 23.22 13.42
N PRO A 255 -48.18 24.35 12.76
CA PRO A 255 -49.08 25.52 12.74
C PRO A 255 -50.41 25.20 12.03
N TYR A 256 -50.35 24.52 10.89
CA TYR A 256 -51.52 24.11 10.10
C TYR A 256 -52.40 23.10 10.84
N LEU A 257 -51.78 22.13 11.55
CA LEU A 257 -52.51 21.16 12.35
C LEU A 257 -53.16 21.79 13.59
N LYS A 258 -52.55 22.82 14.17
CA LYS A 258 -53.12 23.54 15.30
C LYS A 258 -54.40 24.29 14.91
N GLU A 259 -54.41 24.92 13.75
CA GLU A 259 -55.61 25.59 13.23
C GLU A 259 -56.74 24.59 12.93
N ALA A 260 -56.43 23.49 12.23
CA ALA A 260 -57.41 22.44 11.96
C ALA A 260 -57.93 21.76 13.24
N TYR A 261 -57.10 21.61 14.27
CA TYR A 261 -57.52 21.06 15.56
C TYR A 261 -58.44 22.00 16.34
N VAL A 262 -58.15 23.30 16.32
CA VAL A 262 -59.00 24.31 16.97
C VAL A 262 -60.35 24.40 16.26
N GLU A 263 -60.37 24.41 14.93
CA GLU A 263 -61.60 24.44 14.13
C GLU A 263 -62.45 23.17 14.34
N TRP A 264 -61.82 22.00 14.39
CA TRP A 264 -62.52 20.76 14.72
C TRP A 264 -63.13 20.79 16.12
N ARG A 265 -62.37 21.23 17.13
CA ARG A 265 -62.84 21.31 18.52
C ARG A 265 -64.01 22.27 18.67
N ASP A 266 -63.93 23.44 18.03
CA ASP A 266 -64.97 24.47 18.13
C ASP A 266 -66.27 24.00 17.42
N ASN A 267 -66.16 23.31 16.28
CA ASN A 267 -67.30 22.64 15.62
C ASN A 267 -67.93 21.54 16.51
N GLU A 268 -67.11 20.78 17.23
CA GLU A 268 -67.59 19.71 18.13
C GLU A 268 -68.27 20.28 19.40
N GLU A 269 -67.90 21.47 19.85
CA GLU A 269 -68.60 22.22 20.90
C GLU A 269 -69.92 22.82 20.38
N GLU A 270 -69.95 23.32 19.15
CA GLU A 270 -71.18 23.80 18.51
C GLU A 270 -72.20 22.68 18.28
N GLU A 271 -71.77 21.50 17.83
CA GLU A 271 -72.63 20.33 17.70
C GLU A 271 -73.19 19.86 19.05
N ARG A 272 -72.41 19.94 20.13
CA ARG A 272 -72.88 19.59 21.47
C ARG A 272 -73.91 20.61 21.98
N ASN A 273 -73.68 21.89 21.73
CA ASN A 273 -74.60 22.96 22.13
C ASN A 273 -75.91 22.92 21.34
N THR A 274 -75.89 22.65 20.04
CA THR A 274 -77.10 22.48 19.21
C THR A 274 -77.93 21.26 19.62
N LYS A 275 -77.29 20.10 19.86
CA LYS A 275 -77.96 18.89 20.37
C LYS A 275 -78.55 19.08 21.78
N GLN A 276 -77.98 19.97 22.59
CA GLN A 276 -78.51 20.33 23.90
C GLN A 276 -79.70 21.29 23.78
N ASN A 277 -79.63 22.29 22.88
CA ASN A 277 -80.71 23.25 22.65
C ASN A 277 -81.95 22.60 22.02
N ASP A 278 -81.78 21.61 21.14
CA ASP A 278 -82.88 20.83 20.55
C ASP A 278 -83.58 19.94 21.58
N ARG A 279 -82.85 19.42 22.59
CA ARG A 279 -83.45 18.70 23.73
C ARG A 279 -84.30 19.63 24.61
N TYR A 280 -83.86 20.86 24.82
CA TYR A 280 -84.64 21.88 25.53
C TYR A 280 -85.90 22.33 24.76
N ARG A 281 -85.85 22.38 23.42
CA ARG A 281 -87.01 22.73 22.60
C ARG A 281 -88.07 21.62 22.58
N ARG A 282 -87.69 20.34 22.52
CA ARG A 282 -88.66 19.21 22.53
C ARG A 282 -89.40 19.06 23.86
N THR A 283 -88.79 19.45 24.97
CA THR A 283 -89.43 19.38 26.30
C THR A 283 -90.44 20.50 26.56
N ARG A 284 -90.44 21.58 25.77
CA ARG A 284 -91.33 22.74 25.93
C ARG A 284 -92.64 22.67 25.13
N TRP A 285 -92.78 21.73 24.19
CA TRP A 285 -93.99 21.54 23.36
C TRP A 285 -94.89 20.39 23.85
N ASN A 286 -94.48 19.66 24.90
CA ASN A 286 -95.23 18.55 25.50
C ASN A 286 -95.81 18.89 26.89
N SER A 287 -96.01 20.18 27.19
CA SER A 287 -96.65 20.68 28.41
C SER A 287 -97.83 21.57 28.08
#